data_AF-A0AA36F8D4-F1
#
_entry.id   AF-A0AA36F8D4-F1
#
_cell.length_a   1.000
_cell.length_b   1.000
_cell.length_c   1.000
_cell.angle_alpha   90.00
_cell.angle_beta   90.00
_cell.angle_gamma   90.00
#
_symmetry.space_group_name_H-M   'P 1'
#
loop_
_entity.id
_entity.type
_entity.pdbx_description
1 polymer ?
#
loop_
_entity_poly.entity_id
_entity_poly.type
_entity_poly.pdbx_seq_one_letter_code
_entity_poly.pdbx_strand_id
1 'polypeptide(L)'
;MVMKSPGGRSASCLYCKNMFHVGITWHKRWFIIKDTLFTFLRSHDGAVRDVILLDSDFDVKSGYFKTGVLHGILIKASCRELLSRFWTHRKQVEWSDRIKIIAEGTGKECTEEKRFNSFVPVRTDSHGTWFVDGDLYFESIVDVLEAATEEIFITD
;
A
#
# COMPACT_ATOMS: atom_id res chain seq x y z
N MET A 1 17.95 -13.03 7.33
CA MET A 1 16.47 -13.12 7.32
C MET A 1 15.89 -11.83 7.87
N VAL A 2 14.76 -11.35 7.34
CA VAL A 2 14.15 -10.08 7.73
C VAL A 2 13.24 -10.25 8.94
N MET A 3 13.33 -9.32 9.88
CA MET A 3 12.50 -9.27 11.08
C MET A 3 11.51 -8.11 10.96
N LYS A 4 10.26 -8.31 11.35
CA LYS A 4 9.17 -7.35 11.24
C LYS A 4 8.54 -7.09 12.60
N SER A 5 8.29 -5.82 12.95
CA SER A 5 7.63 -5.46 14.21
C SER A 5 6.10 -5.65 14.13
N PRO A 6 5.38 -5.80 15.26
CA PRO A 6 3.92 -5.86 15.28
C PRO A 6 3.30 -4.49 14.95
N GLY A 7 1.99 -4.46 14.68
CA GLY A 7 1.23 -3.20 14.56
C GLY A 7 1.47 -2.40 13.28
N GLY A 8 1.14 -1.11 13.36
CA GLY A 8 1.38 -0.11 12.31
C GLY A 8 0.23 0.15 11.34
N ARG A 9 -0.94 -0.52 11.48
CA ARG A 9 -2.12 -0.13 10.69
C ARG A 9 -2.61 1.25 11.13
N SER A 10 -2.87 2.12 10.17
CA SER A 10 -3.58 3.38 10.34
C SER A 10 -5.05 3.05 10.63
N ALA A 11 -5.33 2.72 11.89
CA ALA A 11 -6.69 2.70 12.42
C ALA A 11 -6.83 3.90 13.36
N SER A 12 -8.07 4.37 13.54
CA SER A 12 -8.52 5.31 14.57
C SER A 12 -8.22 4.87 16.02
N CYS A 13 -7.50 3.76 16.22
CA CYS A 13 -7.09 3.27 17.51
C CYS A 13 -5.90 4.10 18.05
N LEU A 14 -6.20 5.08 18.91
CA LEU A 14 -5.23 5.91 19.62
C LEU A 14 -4.13 5.12 20.37
N TYR A 15 -4.41 3.87 20.75
CA TYR A 15 -3.46 3.01 21.46
C TYR A 15 -2.35 2.43 20.59
N CYS A 16 -2.51 2.39 19.26
CA CYS A 16 -1.54 1.73 18.38
C CYS A 16 -0.50 2.69 17.78
N LYS A 17 -0.64 4.01 17.97
CA LYS A 17 0.22 5.01 17.34
C LYS A 17 1.54 5.27 18.07
N ASN A 18 1.64 4.96 19.37
CA ASN A 18 2.80 5.31 20.21
C ASN A 18 3.28 4.16 21.10
N MET A 19 3.54 2.97 20.54
CA MET A 19 4.31 1.98 21.29
C MET A 19 5.79 2.27 21.13
N PHE A 20 6.33 3.05 22.07
CA PHE A 20 7.77 3.24 22.29
C PHE A 20 8.50 1.91 22.13
N HIS A 21 9.69 1.94 21.51
CA HIS A 21 10.48 0.78 21.05
C HIS A 21 10.94 -0.23 22.14
N VAL A 22 10.44 -0.13 23.37
CA VAL A 22 10.76 -1.01 24.49
C VAL A 22 9.78 -2.19 24.49
N GLY A 23 10.28 -3.39 24.21
CA GLY A 23 9.49 -4.63 24.25
C GLY A 23 8.87 -5.09 22.92
N ILE A 24 9.29 -4.51 21.77
CA ILE A 24 8.81 -4.96 20.45
C ILE A 24 9.22 -6.42 20.19
N THR A 25 8.22 -7.28 20.00
CA THR A 25 8.42 -8.67 19.56
C THR A 25 8.67 -8.73 18.06
N TRP A 26 9.84 -9.21 17.67
CA TRP A 26 10.22 -9.29 16.27
C TRP A 26 9.85 -10.65 15.67
N HIS A 27 9.25 -10.65 14.49
CA HIS A 27 8.91 -11.88 13.81
C HIS A 27 9.61 -12.01 12.45
N LYS A 28 10.10 -13.22 12.16
CA LYS A 28 10.66 -13.59 10.86
C LYS A 28 9.59 -13.49 9.78
N ARG A 29 9.89 -12.80 8.68
CA ARG A 29 9.01 -12.63 7.52
C ARG A 29 9.80 -12.74 6.22
N TRP A 30 9.11 -13.17 5.18
CA TRP A 30 9.59 -13.10 3.79
C TRP A 30 8.92 -11.90 3.15
N PHE A 31 9.71 -11.03 2.51
CA PHE A 31 9.21 -9.84 1.86
C PHE A 31 9.09 -10.08 0.36
N ILE A 32 8.02 -9.54 -0.22
CA ILE A 32 7.74 -9.57 -1.64
C ILE A 32 7.32 -8.16 -2.02
N ILE A 33 7.92 -7.64 -3.09
CA ILE A 33 7.52 -6.38 -3.69
C ILE A 33 7.16 -6.62 -5.14
N LYS A 34 6.06 -5.99 -5.55
CA LYS A 34 5.57 -5.90 -6.92
C LYS A 34 5.40 -4.43 -7.29
N ASP A 35 4.96 -4.19 -8.51
CA ASP A 35 4.80 -2.85 -9.08
C ASP A 35 3.74 -2.03 -8.32
N THR A 36 2.65 -2.66 -7.87
CA THR A 36 1.53 -1.97 -7.20
C THR A 36 1.42 -2.22 -5.70
N LEU A 37 2.19 -3.19 -5.18
CA LEU A 37 2.06 -3.59 -3.78
C LEU A 37 3.35 -4.11 -3.17
N PHE A 38 3.41 -4.00 -1.85
CA PHE A 38 4.36 -4.64 -0.98
C PHE A 38 3.63 -5.63 -0.06
N THR A 39 4.09 -6.87 0.02
CA THR A 39 3.48 -7.90 0.87
C THR A 39 4.54 -8.67 1.64
N PHE A 40 4.11 -9.33 2.71
CA PHE A 40 4.97 -10.20 3.49
C PHE A 40 4.29 -11.48 3.93
N LEU A 41 5.06 -12.57 3.82
CA LEU A 41 4.64 -13.91 4.18
C LEU A 41 5.19 -14.32 5.55
N ARG A 42 4.45 -15.19 6.21
CA ARG A 42 4.91 -15.89 7.40
C ARG A 42 5.95 -16.95 7.02
N SER A 43 7.06 -16.98 7.76
CA SER A 43 8.24 -17.72 7.32
C SER A 43 8.17 -19.24 7.45
N HIS A 44 7.19 -19.80 8.17
CA HIS A 44 7.10 -21.25 8.42
C HIS A 44 6.10 -21.97 7.52
N ASP A 45 5.06 -21.28 7.04
CA ASP A 45 3.98 -21.86 6.24
C ASP A 45 3.69 -21.08 4.95
N GLY A 46 4.39 -19.95 4.73
CA GLY A 46 4.21 -19.13 3.53
C GLY A 46 2.90 -18.35 3.49
N ALA A 47 2.08 -18.35 4.55
CA ALA A 47 0.81 -17.64 4.55
C ALA A 47 1.01 -16.12 4.38
N VAL A 48 0.26 -15.53 3.45
CA VAL A 48 0.19 -14.07 3.26
C VAL A 48 -0.39 -13.45 4.53
N ARG A 49 0.35 -12.52 5.15
CA ARG A 49 -0.11 -11.87 6.39
C ARG A 49 -0.72 -10.51 6.13
N ASP A 50 -0.24 -9.80 5.12
CA ASP A 50 -0.77 -8.50 4.77
C ASP A 50 -0.33 -8.03 3.40
N VAL A 51 -1.07 -7.09 2.85
CA VAL A 51 -0.76 -6.38 1.61
C VAL A 51 -0.79 -4.89 1.90
N ILE A 52 0.27 -4.20 1.50
CA ILE A 52 0.40 -2.74 1.56
C ILE A 52 0.41 -2.28 0.11
N LEU A 53 -0.64 -1.57 -0.30
CA LEU A 53 -0.67 -0.97 -1.63
C LEU A 53 0.31 0.20 -1.69
N LEU A 54 0.92 0.39 -2.85
CA LEU A 54 1.58 1.66 -3.13
C LEU A 54 0.48 2.70 -3.34
N ASP A 55 0.64 3.85 -2.71
CA ASP A 55 -0.28 4.99 -2.75
C ASP A 55 0.53 6.29 -2.73
N SER A 56 -0.15 7.43 -2.84
CA SER A 56 0.50 8.75 -2.83
C SER A 56 1.28 9.05 -1.55
N ASP A 57 0.98 8.35 -0.45
CA ASP A 57 1.67 8.49 0.84
C ASP A 57 2.82 7.47 1.00
N PHE A 58 3.15 6.73 -0.04
CA PHE A 58 4.16 5.68 0.02
C PHE A 58 5.56 6.27 0.20
N ASP A 59 6.22 5.95 1.31
CA ASP A 59 7.57 6.42 1.63
C ASP A 59 8.43 5.32 2.26
N VAL A 60 9.73 5.36 1.99
CA VAL A 60 10.71 4.40 2.49
C VAL A 60 11.85 5.11 3.18
N LYS A 61 11.88 5.00 4.51
CA LYS A 61 12.96 5.50 5.35
C LYS A 61 13.87 4.35 5.78
N SER A 62 15.18 4.56 5.70
CA SER A 62 16.16 3.56 6.09
C SER A 62 17.24 4.13 7.00
N GLY A 63 17.85 3.27 7.81
CA GLY A 63 18.92 3.61 8.74
C GLY A 63 18.45 3.96 10.16
N TYR A 64 19.38 3.92 11.11
CA TYR A 64 19.10 4.07 12.53
C TYR A 64 18.44 5.41 12.88
N PHE A 65 18.99 6.53 12.38
CA PHE A 65 18.47 7.87 12.68
C PHE A 65 17.02 8.08 12.25
N LYS A 66 16.57 7.41 11.17
CA LYS A 66 15.20 7.56 10.66
C LYS A 66 14.22 6.54 11.23
N THR A 67 14.70 5.41 11.74
CA THR A 67 13.85 4.26 12.11
C THR A 67 13.95 3.84 13.57
N GLY A 68 14.94 4.35 14.31
CA GLY A 68 15.26 3.93 15.68
C GLY A 68 15.84 2.51 15.79
N VAL A 69 16.08 1.83 14.66
CA VAL A 69 16.49 0.42 14.61
C VAL A 69 17.75 0.24 13.78
N LEU A 70 18.73 -0.48 14.31
CA LEU A 70 19.95 -0.83 13.59
C LEU A 70 19.61 -1.67 12.35
N HIS A 71 20.08 -1.24 11.17
CA HIS A 71 19.71 -1.81 9.88
C HIS A 71 18.19 -1.83 9.64
N GLY A 72 17.49 -0.79 10.12
CA GLY A 72 16.05 -0.65 10.00
C GLY A 72 15.60 -0.09 8.65
N ILE A 73 14.43 -0.56 8.20
CA ILE A 73 13.63 0.08 7.14
C ILE A 73 12.21 0.29 7.67
N LEU A 74 11.70 1.51 7.50
CA LEU A 74 10.33 1.91 7.76
C LEU A 74 9.65 2.21 6.42
N ILE A 75 8.67 1.39 6.06
CA ILE A 75 7.82 1.58 4.88
C ILE A 75 6.53 2.22 5.37
N LYS A 76 6.13 3.35 4.80
CA LYS A 76 4.88 4.06 5.08
C LYS A 76 3.99 4.03 3.85
N ALA A 77 2.69 4.00 4.09
CA ALA A 77 1.59 4.10 3.12
C ALA A 77 0.38 4.68 3.87
N SER A 78 -0.67 5.15 3.18
CA SER A 78 -1.83 5.80 3.79
C SER A 78 -2.49 4.94 4.88
N CYS A 79 -2.57 3.64 4.64
CA CYS A 79 -3.20 2.69 5.56
C CYS A 79 -2.23 2.07 6.58
N ARG A 80 -0.91 2.22 6.44
CA ARG A 80 0.04 1.45 7.24
C ARG A 80 1.46 2.00 7.29
N GLU A 81 2.06 1.91 8.47
CA GLU A 81 3.51 1.95 8.68
C GLU A 81 4.06 0.55 9.04
N LEU A 82 5.18 0.17 8.45
CA LEU A 82 5.81 -1.12 8.61
C LEU A 82 7.30 -0.95 8.94
N LEU A 83 7.64 -1.24 10.19
CA LEU A 83 9.02 -1.26 10.64
C LEU A 83 9.62 -2.66 10.54
N SER A 84 10.81 -2.73 9.95
CA SER A 84 11.56 -3.96 9.73
C SER A 84 13.03 -3.80 10.06
N ARG A 85 13.68 -4.91 10.44
CA ARG A 85 15.10 -5.00 10.78
C ARG A 85 15.78 -6.04 9.91
N PHE A 86 16.90 -5.66 9.31
CA PHE A 86 17.73 -6.54 8.49
C PHE A 86 18.94 -7.05 9.26
N TRP A 87 19.53 -8.15 8.78
CA TRP A 87 20.65 -8.81 9.46
C TRP A 87 22.00 -8.15 9.15
N THR A 88 22.11 -7.42 8.03
CA THR A 88 23.29 -6.63 7.68
C THR A 88 22.90 -5.28 7.09
N HIS A 89 23.78 -4.29 7.24
CA HIS A 89 23.65 -2.99 6.59
C HIS A 89 23.50 -3.12 5.07
N ARG A 90 24.34 -3.96 4.44
CA ARG A 90 24.28 -4.22 2.99
C ARG A 90 22.89 -4.64 2.53
N LYS A 91 22.22 -5.52 3.29
CA LYS A 91 20.89 -6.01 2.93
C LYS A 91 19.79 -5.00 3.19
N GLN A 92 19.94 -4.15 4.21
CA GLN A 92 19.06 -3.01 4.39
C GLN A 92 19.15 -2.06 3.19
N VAL A 93 20.35 -1.70 2.73
CA VAL A 93 20.55 -0.82 1.57
C VAL A 93 19.97 -1.45 0.30
N GLU A 94 20.32 -2.71 0.01
CA GLU A 94 19.82 -3.46 -1.16
C GLU A 94 18.29 -3.46 -1.23
N TRP A 95 17.61 -3.70 -0.10
CA TRP A 95 16.15 -3.68 -0.04
C TRP A 95 15.57 -2.27 -0.12
N SER A 96 16.15 -1.28 0.56
CA SER A 96 15.63 0.10 0.48
C SER A 96 15.71 0.64 -0.94
N ASP A 97 16.83 0.38 -1.63
CA ASP A 97 17.05 0.89 -2.98
C ASP A 97 16.14 0.17 -3.97
N ARG A 98 15.99 -1.15 -3.84
CA ARG A 98 15.08 -1.92 -4.70
C ARG A 98 13.63 -1.45 -4.56
N ILE A 99 13.17 -1.16 -3.35
CA ILE A 99 11.80 -0.67 -3.13
C ILE A 99 11.62 0.71 -3.76
N LYS A 100 12.57 1.62 -3.58
CA LYS A 100 12.52 2.96 -4.19
C LYS A 100 12.54 2.91 -5.71
N ILE A 101 13.40 2.10 -6.30
CA ILE A 101 13.46 1.91 -7.76
C ILE A 101 12.11 1.42 -8.31
N ILE A 102 11.43 0.51 -7.61
CA ILE A 102 10.11 0.03 -8.04
C ILE A 102 9.07 1.13 -7.89
N ALA A 103 9.03 1.81 -6.74
CA ALA A 103 8.09 2.90 -6.48
C ALA A 103 8.24 4.07 -7.47
N GLU A 104 9.47 4.47 -7.78
CA GLU A 104 9.76 5.56 -8.73
C GLU A 104 9.66 5.12 -10.21
N GLY A 105 9.69 3.81 -10.46
CA GLY A 105 9.66 3.19 -11.78
C GLY A 105 8.28 2.65 -12.15
N THR A 106 8.08 1.34 -11.94
CA THR A 106 6.84 0.65 -12.35
C THR A 106 5.64 0.99 -11.47
N GLY A 107 5.86 1.36 -10.20
CA GLY A 107 4.83 1.77 -9.26
C GLY A 107 4.51 3.26 -9.27
N LYS A 108 5.14 4.04 -10.16
CA LYS A 108 5.08 5.51 -10.14
C LYS A 108 3.66 6.06 -10.24
N GLU A 109 2.82 5.44 -11.07
CA GLU A 109 1.41 5.81 -11.22
C GLU A 109 0.60 5.64 -9.92
N CYS A 110 1.03 4.75 -9.02
CA CYS A 110 0.40 4.57 -7.71
C CYS A 110 0.89 5.61 -6.69
N THR A 111 2.16 6.01 -6.77
CA THR A 111 2.81 6.87 -5.77
C THR A 111 2.76 8.36 -6.09
N GLU A 112 2.48 8.73 -7.35
CA GLU A 112 2.32 10.14 -7.72
C GLU A 112 1.06 10.74 -7.09
N GLU A 113 1.18 11.98 -6.60
CA GLU A 113 0.04 12.75 -6.12
C GLU A 113 -0.89 13.06 -7.30
N LYS A 114 -2.15 12.69 -7.16
CA LYS A 114 -3.16 12.88 -8.21
C LYS A 114 -4.07 14.05 -7.86
N ARG A 115 -4.76 14.56 -8.88
CA ARG A 115 -5.72 15.66 -8.72
C ARG A 115 -6.70 15.34 -7.59
N PHE A 116 -6.86 16.30 -6.66
CA PHE A 116 -7.73 16.20 -5.49
C PHE A 116 -7.40 15.02 -4.54
N ASN A 117 -6.15 14.55 -4.49
CA ASN A 117 -5.75 13.37 -3.73
C ASN A 117 -6.55 12.11 -4.10
N SER A 118 -6.94 12.01 -5.37
CA SER A 118 -7.62 10.83 -5.89
C SER A 118 -6.67 9.62 -5.94
N PHE A 119 -7.23 8.41 -5.83
CA PHE A 119 -6.49 7.18 -6.06
C PHE A 119 -6.31 6.86 -7.56
N VAL A 120 -7.09 7.51 -8.44
CA VAL A 120 -7.13 7.26 -9.91
C VAL A 120 -6.58 8.45 -10.68
N PRO A 121 -5.84 8.25 -11.80
CA PRO A 121 -5.44 9.35 -12.69
C PRO A 121 -6.66 10.07 -13.29
N VAL A 122 -6.42 11.28 -13.80
CA VAL A 122 -7.45 12.05 -14.51
C VAL A 122 -7.78 11.34 -15.82
N ARG A 123 -9.03 10.96 -16.00
CA ARG A 123 -9.56 10.42 -17.26
C ARG A 123 -10.23 11.55 -18.03
N THR A 124 -9.82 11.75 -19.28
CA THR A 124 -10.57 12.58 -20.23
C THR A 124 -11.78 11.80 -20.73
N ASP A 125 -12.83 12.48 -21.18
CA ASP A 125 -14.02 11.84 -21.76
C ASP A 125 -14.80 10.94 -20.79
N SER A 126 -14.79 11.28 -19.51
CA SER A 126 -15.65 10.63 -18.51
C SER A 126 -17.04 11.28 -18.52
N HIS A 127 -18.02 10.60 -19.11
CA HIS A 127 -19.42 11.04 -19.10
C HIS A 127 -20.08 10.69 -17.77
N GLY A 128 -20.93 11.58 -17.28
CA GLY A 128 -21.74 11.36 -16.08
C GLY A 128 -23.17 11.84 -16.32
N THR A 129 -24.13 11.02 -15.90
CA THR A 129 -25.56 11.31 -15.99
C THR A 129 -26.17 11.24 -14.59
N TRP A 130 -27.06 12.17 -14.27
CA TRP A 130 -27.78 12.21 -12.99
C TRP A 130 -29.24 11.87 -13.22
N PHE A 131 -29.78 10.98 -12.39
CA PHE A 131 -31.17 10.54 -12.46
C PHE A 131 -31.93 11.01 -11.23
N VAL A 132 -33.20 11.36 -11.41
CA VAL A 132 -34.09 11.78 -10.32
C VAL A 132 -34.87 10.57 -9.77
N ASP A 133 -35.23 9.63 -10.64
CA ASP A 133 -35.90 8.39 -10.30
C ASP A 133 -35.04 7.15 -10.59
N GLY A 134 -35.45 6.02 -10.00
CA GLY A 134 -34.76 4.75 -10.20
C GLY A 134 -35.06 4.11 -11.55
N ASP A 135 -36.19 4.43 -12.19
CA ASP A 135 -36.63 3.79 -13.43
C ASP A 135 -35.63 4.08 -14.57
N LEU A 136 -35.37 5.37 -14.83
CA LEU A 136 -34.40 5.81 -15.84
C LEU A 136 -32.96 5.41 -15.48
N TYR A 137 -32.64 5.35 -14.19
CA TYR A 137 -31.34 4.87 -13.72
C TYR A 137 -31.12 3.40 -14.12
N PHE A 138 -32.07 2.51 -13.82
CA PHE A 138 -31.94 1.10 -14.15
C PHE A 138 -32.00 0.82 -15.65
N GLU A 139 -32.83 1.55 -16.41
CA GLU A 139 -32.84 1.48 -17.88
C GLU A 139 -31.44 1.79 -18.45
N SER A 140 -30.85 2.92 -18.03
CA SER A 140 -29.52 3.32 -18.51
C SER A 140 -28.41 2.33 -18.12
N ILE A 141 -28.51 1.70 -16.95
CA ILE A 141 -27.55 0.67 -16.52
C ILE A 141 -27.64 -0.56 -17.42
N VAL A 142 -28.85 -1.00 -17.76
CA VAL A 142 -29.03 -2.17 -18.64
C VAL A 142 -28.38 -1.90 -19.99
N ASP A 143 -28.63 -0.74 -20.60
CA ASP A 143 -28.01 -0.37 -21.88
C ASP A 143 -26.48 -0.36 -21.80
N VAL A 144 -25.92 0.20 -20.72
CA VAL A 144 -24.47 0.24 -20.51
C VAL A 144 -23.90 -1.17 -20.30
N LEU A 145 -24.61 -2.03 -19.58
CA LEU A 145 -24.22 -3.43 -19.37
C LEU A 145 -24.26 -4.22 -20.67
N GLU A 146 -25.25 -4.01 -21.53
CA GLU A 146 -25.36 -4.67 -22.84
C GLU A 146 -24.29 -4.19 -23.83
N ALA A 147 -23.93 -2.91 -23.80
CA ALA A 147 -22.90 -2.32 -24.65
C ALA A 147 -21.45 -2.56 -24.15
N ALA A 148 -21.29 -3.14 -22.96
CA ALA A 148 -20.00 -3.30 -22.30
C ALA A 148 -19.06 -4.21 -23.11
N THR A 149 -17.88 -3.70 -23.47
CA THR A 149 -16.80 -4.51 -24.06
C THR A 149 -15.80 -5.01 -23.03
N GLU A 150 -15.82 -4.43 -21.83
CA GLU A 150 -14.89 -4.69 -20.72
C GLU A 150 -15.63 -4.73 -19.38
N GLU A 151 -14.89 -4.88 -18.28
CA GLU A 151 -15.44 -4.97 -16.93
C GLU A 151 -16.09 -3.66 -16.46
N ILE A 152 -17.27 -3.77 -15.86
CA ILE A 152 -17.99 -2.65 -15.23
C ILE A 152 -17.95 -2.81 -13.71
N PHE A 153 -17.58 -1.74 -13.01
CA PHE A 153 -17.61 -1.67 -11.55
C PHE A 153 -18.81 -0.84 -11.11
N ILE A 154 -19.72 -1.46 -10.36
CA ILE A 154 -20.88 -0.80 -9.75
C ILE A 154 -20.63 -0.70 -8.24
N THR A 155 -20.80 0.50 -7.69
CA THR A 155 -20.65 0.79 -6.25
C THR A 155 -21.84 1.62 -5.79
N ASP A 156 -22.23 1.47 -4.52
CA ASP A 156 -23.22 2.29 -3.81
C ASP A 156 -22.55 3.42 -2.99
#